data_AF-W2THA0-F1
#
_entry.id   AF-W2THA0-F1
#
_cell.length_a   1.000
_cell.length_b   1.000
_cell.length_c   1.000
_cell.angle_alpha   90.00
_cell.angle_beta   90.00
_cell.angle_gamma   90.00
#
_symmetry.space_group_name_H-M   'P 1'
#
loop_
_entity.id
_entity.type
_entity.pdbx_description
1 polymer ?
#
loop_
_entity_poly.entity_id
_entity_poly.type
_entity_poly.pdbx_seq_one_letter_code
_entity_poly.pdbx_strand_id
1 'polypeptide(L)'
;MVLDVMKPLKHKQLLEYELEGFGIRLNKQPPNIGFKKKEKGGINLTALVPQSELDLEAVKSILSEYKIHNADITLRYDATSEDLIDVIEGNRVYIPCIYVLNKIDQISIEELDIIYRIPHCVPISAHHKWNFDDLLEKMWQYLNLIRIYTKPRGQLPDYSAPIVLNAEKNTVDDLCLKIHKSLQKDFKAALVWGASAKHNPQRVGKEHVLYDEDVVQILKRI
;
A
#
# COMPACT_ATOMS: atom_id res chain seq x y z
N MET A 1 -11.93 -8.88 1.51
CA MET A 1 -12.37 -10.04 2.30
C MET A 1 -13.90 -10.04 2.39
N VAL A 2 -14.57 -11.11 1.95
CA VAL A 2 -16.05 -11.16 1.96
C VAL A 2 -16.54 -11.89 3.22
N LEU A 3 -17.47 -11.28 3.94
CA LEU A 3 -18.04 -11.79 5.19
C LEU A 3 -19.57 -11.72 5.14
N ASP A 4 -20.22 -12.54 5.96
CA ASP A 4 -21.66 -12.48 6.19
C ASP A 4 -21.93 -11.57 7.39
N VAL A 5 -22.78 -10.55 7.21
CA VAL A 5 -23.09 -9.57 8.25
C VAL A 5 -23.72 -10.18 9.51
N MET A 6 -24.35 -11.35 9.40
CA MET A 6 -24.98 -12.03 10.54
C MET A 6 -23.96 -12.76 11.44
N LYS A 7 -22.82 -13.20 10.89
CA LYS A 7 -21.77 -13.91 11.63
C LYS A 7 -20.35 -13.50 11.19
N PRO A 8 -20.01 -12.19 11.21
CA PRO A 8 -18.77 -11.72 10.59
C PRO A 8 -17.54 -12.02 11.44
N LEU A 9 -17.66 -12.00 12.77
CA LEU A 9 -16.52 -12.02 13.70
C LEU A 9 -15.70 -13.32 13.62
N LYS A 10 -16.37 -14.47 13.63
CA LYS A 10 -15.67 -15.78 13.61
C LYS A 10 -14.92 -16.00 12.31
N HIS A 11 -15.57 -15.69 11.18
CA HIS A 11 -14.93 -15.83 9.86
C HIS A 11 -13.82 -14.82 9.67
N LYS A 12 -14.02 -13.57 10.12
CA LYS A 12 -12.99 -12.53 10.10
C LYS A 12 -11.73 -13.02 10.84
N GLN A 13 -11.89 -13.46 12.09
CA GLN A 13 -10.76 -13.90 12.91
C GLN A 13 -9.99 -15.07 12.29
N LEU A 14 -10.69 -16.06 11.74
CA LEU A 14 -10.04 -17.20 11.08
C LEU A 14 -9.27 -16.76 9.83
N LEU A 15 -9.86 -15.91 8.98
CA LEU A 15 -9.22 -15.45 7.76
C LEU A 15 -8.02 -14.54 8.05
N GLU A 16 -8.13 -13.65 9.05
CA GLU A 16 -7.01 -12.81 9.49
C GLU A 16 -5.87 -13.66 10.04
N TYR A 17 -6.18 -14.65 10.89
CA TYR A 17 -5.17 -15.56 11.44
C TYR A 17 -4.40 -16.33 10.35
N GLU A 18 -5.10 -16.91 9.37
CA GLU A 18 -4.46 -17.62 8.26
C GLU A 18 -3.57 -16.67 7.44
N LEU A 19 -4.09 -15.49 7.06
CA LEU A 19 -3.33 -14.52 6.26
C LEU A 19 -2.11 -13.98 7.02
N GLU A 20 -2.24 -13.69 8.30
CA GLU A 20 -1.13 -13.27 9.14
C GLU A 20 -0.08 -14.38 9.32
N GLY A 21 -0.52 -15.64 9.39
CA GLY A 21 0.35 -16.81 9.39
C GLY A 21 1.21 -16.96 8.12
N PHE A 22 0.71 -16.48 6.97
CA PHE A 22 1.48 -16.42 5.71
C PHE A 22 2.31 -15.13 5.54
N GLY A 23 2.43 -14.31 6.60
CA GLY A 23 3.21 -13.08 6.56
C GLY A 23 2.54 -11.91 5.83
N ILE A 24 1.22 -12.00 5.58
CA ILE A 24 0.44 -10.90 5.04
C ILE A 24 -0.07 -10.04 6.20
N ARG A 25 0.09 -8.73 6.10
CA ARG A 25 -0.40 -7.76 7.09
C ARG A 25 -1.47 -6.88 6.45
N LEU A 26 -2.71 -7.06 6.88
CA LEU A 26 -3.86 -6.37 6.30
C LEU A 26 -4.01 -4.97 6.92
N ASN A 27 -4.16 -3.93 6.09
CA ASN A 27 -4.41 -2.54 6.52
C ASN A 27 -3.38 -1.97 7.52
N LYS A 28 -2.20 -2.59 7.64
CA LYS A 28 -1.09 -2.13 8.49
C LYS A 28 -0.02 -1.46 7.62
N GLN A 29 0.73 -0.54 8.21
CA GLN A 29 1.92 0.05 7.59
C GLN A 29 3.18 -0.67 8.11
N PRO A 30 4.30 -0.68 7.36
CA PRO A 30 5.55 -1.23 7.85
C PRO A 30 5.98 -0.57 9.19
N PRO A 31 6.29 -1.37 10.23
CA PRO A 31 6.73 -0.86 11.52
C PRO A 31 7.94 0.08 11.39
N ASN A 32 7.86 1.25 12.02
CA ASN A 32 8.94 2.23 12.03
C ASN A 32 9.96 1.93 13.14
N ILE A 33 10.54 0.72 13.11
CA ILE A 33 11.55 0.26 14.06
C ILE A 33 12.91 0.26 13.38
N GLY A 34 13.88 0.95 13.98
CA GLY A 34 15.26 0.91 13.52
C GLY A 34 15.92 -0.37 13.98
N PHE A 35 16.20 -1.30 13.06
CA PHE A 35 16.91 -2.54 13.36
C PHE A 35 18.27 -2.57 12.63
N LYS A 36 19.37 -2.69 13.39
CA LYS A 36 20.73 -2.79 12.83
C LYS A 36 21.51 -3.91 13.50
N LYS A 37 21.75 -5.00 12.77
CA LYS A 37 22.58 -6.11 13.24
C LYS A 37 24.05 -5.68 13.37
N LYS A 38 24.70 -6.12 14.45
CA LYS A 38 26.11 -5.85 14.77
C LYS A 38 26.91 -7.15 14.79
N GLU A 39 28.24 -7.04 14.72
CA GLU A 39 29.14 -8.18 14.91
C GLU A 39 29.45 -8.45 16.38
N LYS A 40 29.55 -7.38 17.20
CA LYS A 40 29.89 -7.43 18.64
C LYS A 40 29.17 -6.30 19.38
N GLY A 41 29.08 -6.41 20.71
CA GLY A 41 28.56 -5.34 21.58
C GLY A 41 27.17 -5.59 22.19
N GLY A 42 26.63 -6.80 22.08
CA GLY A 42 25.36 -7.19 22.67
C GLY A 42 24.15 -6.52 22.00
N ILE A 43 23.00 -6.60 22.68
CA ILE A 43 21.73 -6.03 22.25
C ILE A 43 21.55 -4.70 22.97
N ASN A 44 21.47 -3.60 22.19
CA ASN A 44 21.15 -2.28 22.70
C ASN A 44 19.73 -1.89 22.29
N LEU A 45 18.90 -1.57 23.28
CA LEU A 45 17.55 -1.06 23.06
C LEU A 45 17.52 0.44 23.35
N THR A 46 17.06 1.23 22.39
CA THR A 46 16.81 2.66 22.54
C THR A 46 15.33 2.92 22.27
N ALA A 47 14.58 3.30 23.31
CA ALA A 47 13.18 3.69 23.17
C ALA A 47 13.06 5.22 23.18
N LEU A 48 12.47 5.80 22.13
CA LEU A 48 12.14 7.24 22.10
C LEU A 48 10.80 7.55 22.77
N VAL A 49 9.96 6.53 22.93
CA VAL A 49 8.61 6.61 23.50
C VAL A 49 8.49 5.53 24.58
N PRO A 50 7.75 5.77 25.69
CA PRO A 50 7.46 4.72 26.67
C PRO A 50 6.86 3.48 25.99
N GLN A 51 7.33 2.30 26.40
CA GLN A 51 6.87 1.02 25.85
C GLN A 51 5.95 0.31 26.86
N SER A 52 4.88 -0.27 26.35
CA SER A 52 3.91 -1.05 27.14
C SER A 52 4.27 -2.53 27.22
N GLU A 53 4.83 -3.07 26.13
CA GLU A 53 5.08 -4.51 25.97
C GLU A 53 6.57 -4.84 25.84
N LEU A 54 7.32 -4.04 25.07
CA LEU A 54 8.71 -4.32 24.74
C LEU A 54 9.68 -3.75 25.78
N ASP A 55 10.20 -4.63 26.63
CA ASP A 55 11.35 -4.37 27.49
C ASP A 55 12.64 -5.01 26.95
N LEU A 56 13.77 -4.72 27.60
CA LEU A 56 15.08 -5.24 27.16
C LEU A 56 15.13 -6.78 27.24
N GLU A 57 14.40 -7.40 28.16
CA GLU A 57 14.39 -8.86 28.36
C GLU A 57 13.56 -9.57 27.28
N ALA A 58 12.37 -9.06 26.95
CA ALA A 58 11.53 -9.54 25.87
C ALA A 58 12.26 -9.41 24.53
N VAL A 59 12.87 -8.24 24.26
CA VAL A 59 13.65 -8.02 23.03
C VAL A 59 14.82 -8.99 22.93
N LYS A 60 15.54 -9.25 24.03
CA LYS A 60 16.62 -10.24 24.05
C LYS A 60 16.11 -11.65 23.79
N SER A 61 14.96 -12.01 24.35
CA SER A 61 14.35 -13.33 24.19
C SER A 61 13.96 -13.57 22.74
N ILE A 62 13.26 -12.61 22.12
CA ILE A 62 12.89 -12.65 20.69
C ILE A 62 14.14 -12.77 19.82
N LEU A 63 15.12 -11.88 19.98
CA LEU A 63 16.34 -11.91 19.17
C LEU A 63 17.16 -13.20 19.34
N SER A 64 17.17 -13.78 20.54
CA SER A 64 17.86 -15.04 20.82
C SER A 64 17.25 -16.20 20.03
N GLU A 65 15.92 -16.25 19.88
CA GLU A 65 15.23 -17.26 19.08
C GLU A 65 15.63 -17.19 17.59
N TYR A 66 15.84 -15.98 17.08
CA TYR A 66 16.37 -15.74 15.74
C TYR A 66 17.90 -15.87 15.62
N LYS A 67 18.60 -16.32 16.68
CA LYS A 67 20.07 -16.46 16.74
C LYS A 67 20.82 -15.15 16.50
N ILE A 68 20.25 -14.03 16.96
CA ILE A 68 20.83 -12.68 16.84
C ILE A 68 21.32 -12.23 18.21
N HIS A 69 22.63 -12.26 18.42
CA HIS A 69 23.23 -11.91 19.73
C HIS A 69 23.70 -10.46 19.83
N ASN A 70 23.85 -9.76 18.70
CA ASN A 70 24.33 -8.38 18.67
C ASN A 70 23.47 -7.55 17.70
N ALA A 71 22.76 -6.55 18.21
CA ALA A 71 21.92 -5.66 17.42
C ALA A 71 21.64 -4.34 18.16
N ASP A 72 21.45 -3.27 17.39
CA ASP A 72 20.82 -2.05 17.88
C ASP A 72 19.36 -2.02 17.43
N ILE A 73 18.47 -1.79 18.39
CA ILE A 73 17.04 -1.61 18.17
C ILE A 73 16.66 -0.21 18.62
N THR A 74 15.98 0.53 17.76
CA THR A 74 15.44 1.86 18.04
C THR A 74 13.92 1.85 17.86
N LEU A 75 13.19 1.98 18.97
CA LEU A 75 11.73 2.04 18.99
C LEU A 75 11.28 3.50 18.93
N ARG A 76 10.57 3.86 17.86
CA ARG A 76 10.09 5.24 17.61
C ARG A 76 8.62 5.46 18.02
N TYR A 77 7.92 4.41 18.40
CA TYR A 77 6.54 4.40 18.89
C TYR A 77 6.38 3.23 19.88
N ASP A 78 5.21 3.11 20.52
CA ASP A 78 4.89 1.96 21.37
C ASP A 78 4.66 0.71 20.50
N ALA A 79 5.71 -0.11 20.37
CA ALA A 79 5.75 -1.23 19.44
C ALA A 79 5.44 -2.55 20.16
N THR A 80 4.83 -3.47 19.42
CA THR A 80 4.49 -4.81 19.92
C THR A 80 5.59 -5.84 19.62
N SER A 81 5.55 -6.99 20.27
CA SER A 81 6.44 -8.11 19.92
C SER A 81 6.29 -8.56 18.46
N GLU A 82 5.07 -8.54 17.93
CA GLU A 82 4.77 -8.85 16.52
C GLU A 82 5.44 -7.87 15.55
N ASP A 83 5.41 -6.56 15.85
CA ASP A 83 6.05 -5.55 15.01
C ASP A 83 7.56 -5.74 14.92
N LEU A 84 8.20 -6.14 16.03
CA LEU A 84 9.63 -6.43 16.05
C LEU A 84 9.94 -7.68 15.22
N ILE A 85 9.12 -8.73 15.34
CA ILE A 85 9.25 -9.96 14.54
C ILE A 85 9.12 -9.64 13.05
N ASP A 86 8.14 -8.82 12.67
CA ASP A 86 7.92 -8.42 11.28
C ASP A 86 9.15 -7.73 10.67
N VAL A 87 9.83 -6.88 11.44
CA VAL A 87 11.07 -6.19 11.00
C VAL A 87 12.27 -7.15 10.92
N ILE A 88 12.35 -8.13 11.82
CA ILE A 88 13.42 -9.14 11.80
C ILE A 88 13.28 -10.06 10.60
N GLU A 89 12.06 -10.51 10.29
CA GLU A 89 11.82 -11.41 9.17
C GLU A 89 11.93 -10.73 7.81
N GLY A 90 11.47 -9.48 7.68
CA GLY A 90 11.65 -8.64 6.48
C GLY A 90 10.99 -9.15 5.19
N ASN A 91 10.31 -10.31 5.23
CA ASN A 91 9.60 -10.94 4.12
C ASN A 91 8.07 -10.67 4.15
N ARG A 92 7.63 -9.76 5.02
CA ARG A 92 6.22 -9.41 5.21
C ARG A 92 5.68 -8.57 4.06
N VAL A 93 4.42 -8.82 3.71
CA VAL A 93 3.71 -8.05 2.68
C VAL A 93 2.55 -7.29 3.31
N TYR A 94 2.59 -5.96 3.20
CA TYR A 94 1.57 -5.06 3.73
C TYR A 94 0.58 -4.74 2.61
N ILE A 95 -0.69 -5.14 2.78
CA ILE A 95 -1.70 -5.04 1.72
C ILE A 95 -2.96 -4.37 2.26
N PRO A 96 -3.52 -3.37 1.57
CA PRO A 96 -4.83 -2.82 1.92
C PRO A 96 -5.93 -3.86 1.69
N CYS A 97 -6.89 -3.95 2.61
CA CYS A 97 -7.99 -4.91 2.56
C CYS A 97 -9.32 -4.23 2.85
N ILE A 98 -10.29 -4.45 1.98
CA ILE A 98 -11.68 -4.02 2.18
C ILE A 98 -12.48 -5.20 2.75
N TYR A 99 -13.14 -5.01 3.87
CA TYR A 99 -14.11 -5.96 4.43
C TYR A 99 -15.47 -5.72 3.79
N VAL A 100 -15.91 -6.68 2.99
CA VAL A 100 -17.17 -6.63 2.27
C VAL A 100 -18.20 -7.41 3.10
N LEU A 101 -19.13 -6.71 3.75
CA LEU A 101 -20.17 -7.33 4.57
C LEU A 101 -21.42 -7.56 3.71
N ASN A 102 -21.65 -8.80 3.33
CA ASN A 102 -22.77 -9.19 2.49
C ASN A 102 -24.01 -9.52 3.32
N LYS A 103 -25.17 -9.55 2.65
CA LYS A 103 -26.52 -9.83 3.19
C LYS A 103 -27.13 -8.72 4.04
N ILE A 104 -26.89 -7.46 3.67
CA ILE A 104 -27.49 -6.33 4.38
C ILE A 104 -29.02 -6.23 4.24
N ASP A 105 -29.62 -7.02 3.35
CA ASP A 105 -31.08 -7.22 3.27
C ASP A 105 -31.68 -7.86 4.54
N GLN A 106 -30.84 -8.42 5.43
CA GLN A 106 -31.27 -9.09 6.65
C GLN A 106 -31.12 -8.24 7.91
N ILE A 107 -30.64 -7.00 7.79
CA ILE A 107 -30.44 -6.07 8.91
C ILE A 107 -31.31 -4.82 8.77
N SER A 108 -31.48 -4.11 9.87
CA SER A 108 -32.18 -2.83 9.91
C SER A 108 -31.29 -1.66 9.42
N ILE A 109 -31.92 -0.53 9.12
CA ILE A 109 -31.21 0.71 8.71
C ILE A 109 -30.32 1.23 9.84
N GLU A 110 -30.77 1.10 11.11
CA GLU A 110 -29.99 1.53 12.28
C GLU A 110 -28.69 0.72 12.44
N GLU A 111 -28.76 -0.59 12.19
CA GLU A 111 -27.58 -1.47 12.19
C GLU A 111 -26.63 -1.16 11.02
N LEU A 112 -27.19 -0.82 9.86
CA LEU A 112 -26.42 -0.40 8.70
C LEU A 112 -25.60 0.87 8.97
N ASP A 113 -26.17 1.85 9.66
CA ASP A 113 -25.46 3.09 10.06
C ASP A 113 -24.28 2.81 11.01
N ILE A 114 -24.41 1.81 11.88
CA ILE A 114 -23.31 1.38 12.76
C ILE A 114 -22.19 0.74 11.93
N ILE A 115 -22.54 -0.09 10.94
CA ILE A 115 -21.57 -0.75 10.06
C ILE A 115 -20.74 0.26 9.25
N TYR A 116 -21.36 1.34 8.78
CA TYR A 116 -20.63 2.39 8.05
C TYR A 116 -19.57 3.11 8.89
N ARG A 117 -19.66 3.06 10.22
CA ARG A 117 -18.63 3.63 11.12
C ARG A 117 -17.40 2.73 11.25
N ILE A 118 -17.49 1.46 10.83
CA ILE A 118 -16.38 0.51 10.90
C ILE A 118 -15.38 0.83 9.78
N PRO A 119 -14.10 1.04 10.08
CA PRO A 119 -13.10 1.37 9.07
C PRO A 119 -12.88 0.19 8.11
N HIS A 120 -12.47 0.50 6.88
CA HIS A 120 -12.24 -0.50 5.81
C HIS A 120 -13.44 -1.38 5.44
N CYS A 121 -14.65 -1.05 5.90
CA CYS A 121 -15.86 -1.84 5.66
C CYS A 121 -16.70 -1.29 4.49
N VAL A 122 -17.35 -2.18 3.73
CA VAL A 122 -18.40 -1.85 2.76
C VAL A 122 -19.56 -2.83 2.93
N PRO A 123 -20.73 -2.38 3.41
CA PRO A 123 -21.94 -3.20 3.43
C PRO A 123 -22.52 -3.35 2.02
N ILE A 124 -22.83 -4.58 1.60
CA ILE A 124 -23.45 -4.88 0.30
C ILE A 124 -24.60 -5.88 0.42
N SER A 125 -25.51 -5.88 -0.55
CA SER A 125 -26.39 -7.03 -0.81
C SER A 125 -26.10 -7.56 -2.19
N ALA A 126 -25.43 -8.71 -2.27
CA ALA A 126 -25.09 -9.31 -3.56
C ALA A 126 -26.32 -9.74 -4.36
N HIS A 127 -27.42 -10.12 -3.68
CA HIS A 127 -28.67 -10.51 -4.32
C HIS A 127 -29.36 -9.31 -4.99
N HIS A 128 -29.45 -8.20 -4.27
CA HIS A 128 -30.11 -6.98 -4.77
C HIS A 128 -29.16 -6.01 -5.48
N LYS A 129 -27.85 -6.34 -5.55
CA LYS A 129 -26.78 -5.50 -6.10
C LYS A 129 -26.67 -4.13 -5.45
N TRP A 130 -26.96 -4.05 -4.15
CA TRP A 130 -26.84 -2.81 -3.38
C TRP A 130 -25.37 -2.50 -3.05
N ASN A 131 -25.02 -1.22 -3.12
CA ASN A 131 -23.71 -0.65 -2.75
C ASN A 131 -22.52 -1.23 -3.53
N PHE A 132 -22.76 -1.71 -4.74
CA PHE A 132 -21.67 -2.10 -5.63
C PHE A 132 -20.88 -0.88 -6.10
N ASP A 133 -21.54 0.25 -6.28
CA ASP A 133 -20.89 1.51 -6.66
C ASP A 133 -19.91 1.96 -5.57
N ASP A 134 -20.33 1.97 -4.30
CA ASP A 134 -19.47 2.27 -3.14
C ASP A 134 -18.29 1.29 -3.02
N LEU A 135 -18.54 0.00 -3.29
CA LEU A 135 -17.48 -1.01 -3.29
C LEU A 135 -16.44 -0.73 -4.38
N LEU A 136 -16.88 -0.39 -5.59
CA LEU A 136 -16.02 -0.06 -6.71
C LEU A 136 -15.23 1.22 -6.43
N GLU A 137 -15.87 2.25 -5.89
CA GLU A 137 -15.23 3.52 -5.52
C GLU A 137 -14.14 3.29 -4.46
N LYS A 138 -14.46 2.55 -3.39
CA LYS A 138 -13.49 2.25 -2.34
C LYS A 138 -12.35 1.38 -2.84
N MET A 139 -12.64 0.43 -3.74
CA MET A 139 -11.61 -0.38 -4.39
C MET A 139 -10.67 0.50 -5.23
N TRP A 140 -11.20 1.45 -6.00
CA TRP A 140 -10.38 2.40 -6.76
C TRP A 140 -9.47 3.22 -5.85
N GLN A 141 -10.00 3.75 -4.75
CA GLN A 141 -9.24 4.48 -3.75
C GLN A 141 -8.12 3.64 -3.12
N TYR A 142 -8.40 2.37 -2.78
CA TYR A 142 -7.44 1.48 -2.12
C TYR A 142 -6.36 0.95 -3.05
N LEU A 143 -6.66 0.81 -4.35
CA LEU A 143 -5.66 0.42 -5.34
C LEU A 143 -4.60 1.52 -5.57
N ASN A 144 -4.91 2.78 -5.20
CA ASN A 144 -4.02 3.93 -5.27
C ASN A 144 -3.31 4.02 -6.65
N LEU A 145 -4.13 4.01 -7.70
CA LEU A 145 -3.67 4.01 -9.08
C LEU A 145 -3.70 5.42 -9.66
N ILE A 146 -2.80 5.67 -10.60
CA ILE A 146 -2.79 6.88 -11.40
C ILE A 146 -2.90 6.53 -12.88
N ARG A 147 -3.60 7.37 -13.63
CA ARG A 147 -3.86 7.23 -15.06
C ARG A 147 -3.01 8.24 -15.81
N ILE A 148 -2.14 7.75 -16.69
CA ILE A 148 -1.29 8.59 -17.52
C ILE A 148 -1.73 8.49 -18.97
N TYR A 149 -2.04 9.62 -19.59
CA TYR A 149 -2.46 9.67 -20.97
C TYR A 149 -1.25 9.89 -21.88
N THR A 150 -1.09 9.02 -22.89
CA THR A 150 0.03 9.17 -23.82
C THR A 150 -0.34 10.10 -24.96
N LYS A 151 0.63 10.93 -25.37
CA LYS A 151 0.47 11.86 -26.48
C LYS A 151 1.61 11.65 -27.50
N PRO A 152 1.32 11.09 -28.68
CA PRO A 152 2.30 11.01 -29.76
C PRO A 152 2.64 12.40 -30.34
N ARG A 153 3.83 12.51 -30.95
CA ARG A 153 4.24 13.76 -31.60
C ARG A 153 3.33 14.05 -32.78
N GLY A 154 2.75 15.25 -32.82
CA GLY A 154 1.84 15.68 -33.89
C GLY A 154 0.42 15.15 -33.78
N GLN A 155 0.11 14.37 -32.74
CA GLN A 155 -1.25 13.87 -32.47
C GLN A 155 -1.79 14.44 -31.15
N LEU A 156 -3.11 14.36 -31.00
CA LEU A 156 -3.81 14.65 -29.76
C LEU A 156 -3.58 13.51 -28.75
N PRO A 157 -3.71 13.77 -27.43
CA PRO A 157 -3.68 12.73 -26.42
C PRO A 157 -4.84 11.74 -26.61
N ASP A 158 -4.57 10.45 -26.37
CA ASP A 158 -5.62 9.45 -26.32
C ASP A 158 -6.15 9.31 -24.88
N TYR A 159 -7.40 9.73 -24.67
CA TYR A 159 -8.08 9.65 -23.37
C TYR A 159 -8.85 8.33 -23.18
N SER A 160 -8.96 7.50 -24.21
CA SER A 160 -9.69 6.23 -24.14
C SER A 160 -8.85 5.10 -23.53
N ALA A 161 -7.53 5.16 -23.69
CA ALA A 161 -6.60 4.13 -23.24
C ALA A 161 -5.47 4.72 -22.35
N PRO A 162 -5.77 5.12 -21.10
CA PRO A 162 -4.75 5.53 -20.15
C PRO A 162 -3.82 4.37 -19.78
N ILE A 163 -2.56 4.70 -19.55
CA ILE A 163 -1.61 3.78 -18.92
C ILE A 163 -1.76 3.93 -17.42
N VAL A 164 -2.14 2.83 -16.77
CA VAL A 164 -2.36 2.80 -15.32
C VAL A 164 -1.07 2.38 -14.60
N LEU A 165 -0.61 3.24 -13.69
CA LEU A 165 0.54 3.01 -12.81
C LEU A 165 0.08 2.95 -11.35
N ASN A 166 0.87 2.31 -10.50
CA ASN A 166 0.68 2.40 -9.05
C ASN A 166 1.27 3.75 -8.59
N ALA A 167 0.59 4.45 -7.69
CA ALA A 167 1.05 5.74 -7.17
C ALA A 167 2.40 5.68 -6.43
N GLU A 168 2.83 4.51 -5.95
CA GLU A 168 4.18 4.31 -5.38
C GLU A 168 5.29 4.22 -6.45
N LYS A 169 4.92 3.85 -7.70
CA LYS A 169 5.82 3.68 -8.85
C LYS A 169 5.31 4.50 -10.02
N ASN A 170 5.41 5.81 -9.87
CA ASN A 170 4.78 6.81 -10.71
C ASN A 170 5.78 7.72 -11.44
N THR A 171 7.03 7.30 -11.63
CA THR A 171 7.99 8.12 -12.35
C THR A 171 7.81 8.01 -13.87
N VAL A 172 8.39 8.95 -14.63
CA VAL A 172 8.49 8.84 -16.09
C VAL A 172 9.26 7.58 -16.51
N ASP A 173 10.21 7.13 -15.70
CA ASP A 173 10.93 5.87 -15.94
C ASP A 173 10.02 4.65 -15.80
N ASP A 174 9.18 4.61 -14.77
CA ASP A 174 8.16 3.57 -14.57
C ASP A 174 7.17 3.52 -15.73
N LEU A 175 6.73 4.69 -16.21
CA LEU A 175 5.89 4.81 -17.40
C LEU A 175 6.57 4.20 -18.63
N CYS A 176 7.85 4.51 -18.86
CA CYS A 176 8.61 3.96 -19.97
C CYS A 176 8.70 2.43 -19.89
N LEU A 177 8.97 1.88 -18.70
CA LEU A 177 9.03 0.44 -18.45
C LEU A 177 7.68 -0.24 -18.68
N LYS A 178 6.58 0.42 -18.29
CA LYS A 178 5.21 -0.06 -18.48
C LYS A 178 4.82 -0.13 -19.96
N ILE A 179 5.25 0.85 -20.76
CA ILE A 179 5.04 0.86 -22.22
C ILE A 179 5.89 -0.23 -22.88
N HIS A 180 7.21 -0.13 -22.75
CA HIS A 180 8.14 -1.10 -23.34
C HIS A 180 9.56 -0.93 -22.78
N LYS A 181 10.22 -2.03 -22.40
CA LYS A 181 11.57 -2.03 -21.80
C LYS A 181 12.65 -1.31 -22.63
N SER A 182 12.56 -1.31 -23.97
CA SER A 182 13.54 -0.61 -24.82
C SER A 182 13.41 0.91 -24.77
N LEU A 183 12.21 1.43 -24.44
CA LEU A 183 11.94 2.87 -24.46
C LEU A 183 12.79 3.62 -23.43
N GLN A 184 13.13 2.94 -22.34
CA GLN A 184 14.02 3.44 -21.30
C GLN A 184 15.44 3.74 -21.82
N LYS A 185 15.95 2.94 -22.76
CA LYS A 185 17.29 3.10 -23.35
C LYS A 185 17.33 4.28 -24.31
N ASP A 186 16.27 4.42 -25.10
CA ASP A 186 16.15 5.47 -26.10
C ASP A 186 15.63 6.79 -25.52
N PHE A 187 15.35 6.88 -24.22
CA PHE A 187 14.77 8.07 -23.60
C PHE A 187 15.73 9.29 -23.65
N LYS A 188 15.24 10.40 -24.21
CA LYS A 188 15.94 11.70 -24.20
C LYS A 188 15.34 12.66 -23.16
N ALA A 189 14.03 12.82 -23.17
CA ALA A 189 13.25 13.66 -22.25
C ALA A 189 11.76 13.33 -22.40
N ALA A 190 10.94 13.79 -21.47
CA ALA A 190 9.48 13.80 -21.63
C ALA A 190 8.96 15.24 -21.62
N LEU A 191 7.85 15.47 -22.32
CA LEU A 191 7.02 16.66 -22.15
C LEU A 191 5.78 16.23 -21.37
N VAL A 192 5.49 16.95 -20.28
CA VAL A 192 4.35 16.66 -19.41
C VAL A 192 3.41 17.86 -19.40
N TRP A 193 2.11 17.57 -19.49
CA TRP A 193 1.03 18.52 -19.23
C TRP A 193 0.20 17.96 -18.07
N GLY A 194 -0.05 18.77 -17.05
CA GLY A 194 -0.87 18.35 -15.93
C GLY A 194 -0.37 18.88 -14.59
N ALA A 195 -0.89 18.32 -13.51
CA ALA A 195 -0.67 18.82 -12.16
C ALA A 195 0.76 18.59 -11.67
N SER A 196 1.48 17.59 -12.20
CA SER A 196 2.88 17.37 -11.80
C SER A 196 3.85 18.39 -12.40
N ALA A 197 3.44 19.10 -13.46
CA ALA A 197 4.26 20.08 -14.15
C ALA A 197 3.93 21.51 -13.67
N LYS A 198 4.96 22.32 -13.40
CA LYS A 198 4.79 23.74 -13.03
C LYS A 198 4.39 24.61 -14.22
N HIS A 199 4.75 24.19 -15.43
CA HIS A 199 4.44 24.86 -16.69
C HIS A 199 3.87 23.86 -17.68
N ASN A 200 2.91 24.26 -18.51
CA ASN A 200 2.26 23.37 -19.46
C ASN A 200 2.65 23.73 -20.92
N PRO A 201 3.40 22.88 -21.66
CA PRO A 201 4.16 21.71 -21.17
C PRO A 201 5.48 22.06 -20.48
N GLN A 202 5.91 21.17 -19.58
CA GLN A 202 7.24 21.19 -18.99
C GLN A 202 8.08 20.04 -19.55
N ARG A 203 9.35 20.33 -19.85
CA ARG A 203 10.34 19.30 -20.19
C ARG A 203 10.91 18.70 -18.92
N VAL A 204 10.79 17.38 -18.77
CA VAL A 204 11.19 16.65 -17.55
C VAL A 204 12.12 15.48 -17.85
N GLY A 205 12.81 15.03 -16.81
CA GLY A 205 13.68 13.85 -16.82
C GLY A 205 12.96 12.56 -16.45
N LYS A 206 13.72 11.49 -16.21
CA LYS A 206 13.22 10.15 -15.84
C LYS A 206 12.66 10.08 -14.42
N GLU A 207 13.33 10.75 -13.49
CA GLU A 207 12.97 10.81 -12.06
C GLU A 207 11.75 11.69 -11.76
N HIS A 208 11.15 12.31 -12.79
CA HIS A 208 9.98 13.16 -12.58
C HIS A 208 8.78 12.31 -12.18
N VAL A 209 8.17 12.69 -11.05
CA VAL A 209 6.99 12.03 -10.49
C VAL A 209 5.74 12.53 -11.21
N LEU A 210 4.97 11.61 -11.77
CA LEU A 210 3.72 11.88 -12.46
C LEU A 210 2.53 11.79 -11.50
N TYR A 211 1.50 12.59 -11.77
CA TYR A 211 0.23 12.61 -11.04
C TYR A 211 -0.91 12.05 -11.90
N ASP A 212 -2.03 11.72 -11.25
CA ASP A 212 -3.22 11.22 -11.95
C ASP A 212 -3.67 12.22 -13.02
N GLU A 213 -4.06 11.68 -14.17
CA GLU A 213 -4.50 12.40 -15.37
C GLU A 213 -3.44 13.24 -16.10
N ASP A 214 -2.16 13.11 -15.74
CA ASP A 214 -1.10 13.74 -16.51
C ASP A 214 -1.04 13.21 -17.95
N VAL A 215 -0.76 14.12 -18.88
CA VAL A 215 -0.49 13.79 -20.29
C VAL A 215 1.01 13.79 -20.52
N VAL A 216 1.54 12.73 -21.14
CA VAL A 216 2.98 12.57 -21.35
C VAL A 216 3.31 12.28 -22.82
N GLN A 217 4.28 13.03 -23.35
CA GLN A 217 4.89 12.78 -24.65
C GLN A 217 6.38 12.45 -24.47
N ILE A 218 6.76 11.23 -24.83
CA ILE A 218 8.15 10.76 -24.72
C ILE A 218 8.96 11.17 -25.95
N LEU A 219 10.13 11.78 -25.73
CA LEU A 219 11.09 12.13 -26.76
C LEU A 219 12.23 11.12 -26.76
N LYS A 220 12.48 10.50 -27.92
CA LYS A 220 13.57 9.54 -28.11
C LYS A 220 14.88 10.23 -28.51
N ARG A 221 16.01 9.60 -28.19
CA ARG A 221 17.32 9.87 -28.76
C ARG A 221 17.27 9.39 -30.21
N ILE A 222 17.71 10.26 -31.14
CA ILE A 222 17.88 9.91 -32.55
C ILE A 222 19.25 9.27 -32.67
#